data_AF-A0A1Y4ENY8-F1
#
_entry.id   AF-A0A1Y4ENY8-F1
#
_cell.length_a   1.000
_cell.length_b   1.000
_cell.length_c   1.000
_cell.angle_alpha   90.00
_cell.angle_beta   90.00
_cell.angle_gamma   90.00
#
_symmetry.space_group_name_H-M   'P 1'
#
loop_
_entity.id
_entity.type
_entity.pdbx_description
1 polymer ?
#
loop_
_entity_poly.entity_id
_entity_poly.type
_entity_poly.pdbx_seq_one_letter_code
_entity_poly.pdbx_strand_id
1 'polypeptide(L)'
;MDKTKRHLVLSIVSFLLVLTLLGGTTFAWYMDAERVGSNFQAGVLDVDLTEGNTEEVVPLNFTNLRPLTIDQLRDAFQMDEDGVITNKNQEGFAGVPLYFYQVNVENKGTLPARVNLAIREQAKGSDPDLPYGHTIPNIVENGTGGVQVDEDEPEIACQNDLRGVLHIQLYRVAETADGYALQPIDNGAGDGDIDGTVTLWKDGKPSDYAVPEILKAGEKDSYIVAAWLPETVGNESQGQHFHAALYVNAGQVDEGASQAPLPGWSDSPSEGEGGEEGGETQVQATVKVYYETVDGTRTLVKEVDRAIEAAPGSVDLKPAASELEGTGYRPANMDETYTITLAEDGTVTYQGEDTAATFTAEEDVYVDDTSKDFDSGDGTKENPFLIMNARQLDNVRKYMGSSTRGDFYYFEIGRNIDLTGYYGETWAEQGWTEDRGWMPIGWTPDSNTNCDEFWGNLDGQGYTITGLTIHNPTNVQTGLFGWVKGQTGHEDAGVIRNLKVEEPDVWGRMNGSTNSTLARVGVIAGYITTGSATIDNCHVIGGSVKGGKEGIPSQQVGGIVGYEGSGSEPITNCTVTDLDVTVFVTEAEIEDDPDAYAKRLLVGGKVGSVGWPVHSTGSGRVNGTESSISFE
;
A
#
# COMPACT_ATOMS: atom_id res chain seq x y z
N MET A 1 39.97 2.28 54.76
CA MET A 1 41.40 1.96 54.58
C MET A 1 41.63 0.55 55.08
N ASP A 2 41.56 -0.44 54.19
CA ASP A 2 42.57 -1.50 54.16
C ASP A 2 42.62 -2.06 52.72
N LYS A 3 43.81 -1.96 52.12
CA LYS A 3 44.17 -2.61 50.85
C LYS A 3 44.74 -3.97 51.27
N THR A 4 44.67 -5.05 50.49
CA THR A 4 45.65 -5.43 49.45
C THR A 4 45.61 -6.98 49.45
N LYS A 5 45.41 -7.74 48.36
CA LYS A 5 46.40 -8.24 47.37
C LYS A 5 45.65 -9.34 46.57
N ARG A 6 45.49 -9.22 45.25
CA ARG A 6 46.42 -9.62 44.16
C ARG A 6 46.56 -11.15 43.96
N HIS A 7 46.04 -11.59 42.79
CA HIS A 7 46.74 -12.28 41.69
C HIS A 7 46.46 -13.76 41.39
N LEU A 8 46.40 -14.01 40.06
CA LEU A 8 46.65 -15.26 39.31
C LEU A 8 45.52 -16.33 39.33
N VAL A 9 45.16 -17.07 38.28
CA VAL A 9 45.57 -17.18 36.85
C VAL A 9 44.69 -18.28 36.20
N LEU A 10 44.32 -18.12 34.90
CA LEU A 10 43.90 -19.11 33.87
C LEU A 10 42.80 -20.15 34.24
N SER A 11 42.02 -20.78 33.37
CA SER A 11 41.96 -20.99 31.92
C SER A 11 40.59 -21.63 31.63
N ILE A 12 40.04 -21.38 30.44
CA ILE A 12 39.43 -22.40 29.55
C ILE A 12 38.58 -23.47 30.24
N VAL A 13 37.26 -23.26 30.32
CA VAL A 13 36.17 -24.12 29.78
C VAL A 13 34.85 -23.37 30.05
N SER A 14 34.44 -22.51 29.11
CA SER A 14 33.03 -22.13 28.94
C SER A 14 32.58 -22.60 27.56
N PHE A 15 32.86 -23.88 27.29
CA PHE A 15 32.39 -24.65 26.15
C PHE A 15 31.30 -25.59 26.69
N LEU A 16 30.14 -25.03 27.03
CA LEU A 16 28.80 -25.67 27.18
C LEU A 16 27.88 -24.74 27.99
N LEU A 17 26.70 -24.42 27.43
CA LEU A 17 25.76 -23.32 27.73
C LEU A 17 26.25 -21.95 27.22
N VAL A 18 25.82 -21.43 26.07
CA VAL A 18 24.48 -21.45 25.48
C VAL A 18 24.61 -21.57 23.96
N LEU A 19 24.41 -22.79 23.48
CA LEU A 19 24.09 -23.11 22.10
C LEU A 19 22.56 -23.20 22.05
N THR A 20 21.90 -22.04 22.10
CA THR A 20 20.50 -21.87 21.70
C THR A 20 20.50 -20.92 20.51
N LEU A 21 21.11 -21.41 19.43
CA LEU A 21 20.78 -21.02 18.07
C LEU A 21 19.84 -22.12 17.58
N LEU A 22 18.71 -21.69 17.01
CA LEU A 22 17.56 -22.45 16.51
C LEU A 22 16.39 -22.51 17.49
N GLY A 23 15.40 -21.67 17.21
CA GLY A 23 14.04 -21.77 17.71
C GLY A 23 13.63 -20.60 18.59
N GLY A 24 12.74 -19.75 18.05
CA GLY A 24 11.88 -18.91 18.87
C GLY A 24 11.96 -17.42 18.59
N THR A 25 11.02 -16.96 17.76
CA THR A 25 10.14 -15.79 17.96
C THR A 25 10.76 -14.38 18.10
N THR A 26 10.27 -13.51 17.20
CA THR A 26 9.99 -12.07 17.37
C THR A 26 11.13 -11.16 17.86
N PHE A 27 11.67 -10.34 16.96
CA PHE A 27 12.07 -8.98 17.32
C PHE A 27 11.42 -7.97 16.39
N ALA A 28 10.82 -6.98 17.04
CA ALA A 28 10.02 -5.92 16.50
C ALA A 28 10.85 -4.96 15.63
N TRP A 29 10.12 -4.31 14.72
CA TRP A 29 10.42 -3.04 14.11
C TRP A 29 11.09 -2.08 15.11
N TYR A 30 12.34 -1.70 14.89
CA TYR A 30 12.94 -0.55 15.58
C TYR A 30 12.64 0.71 14.77
N MET A 31 11.58 1.43 15.14
CA MET A 31 11.45 2.88 14.90
C MET A 31 11.79 3.56 16.22
N ASP A 32 12.63 4.60 16.21
CA ASP A 32 12.99 5.32 17.44
C ASP A 32 11.91 6.35 17.81
N ALA A 33 11.39 6.23 19.02
CA ALA A 33 10.63 7.23 19.77
C ALA A 33 10.94 6.95 21.26
N GLU A 34 11.78 7.77 21.89
CA GLU A 34 12.45 7.40 23.13
C GLU A 34 11.62 7.65 24.42
N ARG A 35 11.53 6.64 25.33
CA ARG A 35 11.87 6.77 26.78
C ARG A 35 11.94 5.43 27.56
N VAL A 36 13.19 4.95 27.70
CA VAL A 36 13.92 4.18 28.74
C VAL A 36 13.23 3.11 29.63
N GLY A 37 13.81 1.90 29.63
CA GLY A 37 13.60 0.91 30.70
C GLY A 37 14.41 -0.39 30.81
N SER A 38 15.46 -0.73 30.02
CA SER A 38 16.54 -1.69 30.40
C SER A 38 17.54 -1.98 29.25
N ASN A 39 18.84 -2.01 29.56
CA ASN A 39 19.96 -2.12 28.59
C ASN A 39 20.19 -3.54 28.01
N PHE A 40 20.01 -3.67 26.69
CA PHE A 40 20.80 -4.54 25.79
C PHE A 40 21.06 -3.76 24.50
N GLN A 41 22.31 -3.60 24.10
CA GLN A 41 22.70 -2.77 22.95
C GLN A 41 23.19 -3.65 21.79
N ALA A 42 22.40 -3.68 20.71
CA ALA A 42 22.82 -4.06 19.37
C ALA A 42 22.32 -2.97 18.41
N GLY A 43 23.27 -2.28 17.76
CA GLY A 43 23.10 -1.31 16.66
C GLY A 43 22.03 -0.24 16.78
N VAL A 44 22.43 0.99 17.15
CA VAL A 44 21.58 2.19 16.99
C VAL A 44 21.56 2.55 15.50
N LEU A 45 20.38 2.78 14.92
CA LEU A 45 20.18 3.42 13.62
C LEU A 45 19.91 4.90 13.91
N ASP A 46 20.76 5.79 13.39
CA ASP A 46 20.69 7.22 13.62
C ASP A 46 20.98 7.90 12.27
N VAL A 47 20.03 8.68 11.76
CA VAL A 47 20.14 9.37 10.46
C VAL A 47 19.80 10.82 10.70
N ASP A 48 20.82 11.66 10.60
CA ASP A 48 20.68 13.10 10.74
C ASP A 48 20.59 13.77 9.37
N LEU A 49 19.70 14.77 9.30
CA LEU A 49 19.64 15.76 8.24
C LEU A 49 20.28 17.04 8.73
N THR A 50 21.37 17.46 8.09
CA THR A 50 21.99 18.74 8.38
C THR A 50 22.13 19.61 7.13
N GLU A 51 21.88 20.91 7.29
CA GLU A 51 22.17 21.91 6.27
C GLU A 51 23.66 22.29 6.36
N GLY A 52 24.39 22.20 5.25
CA GLY A 52 25.81 22.58 5.20
C GLY A 52 26.70 21.81 6.19
N ASN A 53 27.67 22.52 6.80
CA ASN A 53 28.67 21.96 7.74
C ASN A 53 28.25 22.05 9.23
N THR A 54 26.97 22.24 9.53
CA THR A 54 26.48 22.46 10.91
C THR A 54 25.73 21.24 11.47
N GLU A 55 25.67 21.08 12.80
CA GLU A 55 24.92 20.01 13.49
C GLU A 55 23.48 20.44 13.90
N GLU A 56 22.96 21.54 13.33
CA GLU A 56 21.61 22.06 13.61
C GLU A 56 20.64 21.78 12.45
N VAL A 57 19.39 21.44 12.78
CA VAL A 57 18.28 21.36 11.83
C VAL A 57 17.85 22.80 11.50
N VAL A 58 18.15 23.26 10.29
CA VAL A 58 17.83 24.61 9.83
C VAL A 58 16.72 24.51 8.76
N PRO A 59 15.69 25.39 8.80
CA PRO A 59 14.62 25.38 7.80
C PRO A 59 15.14 25.77 6.41
N LEU A 60 14.81 24.94 5.40
CA LEU A 60 15.14 25.19 3.99
C LEU A 60 14.24 26.30 3.42
N ASN A 61 14.72 27.54 3.46
CA ASN A 61 13.94 28.72 3.08
C ASN A 61 14.22 29.19 1.65
N PHE A 62 13.56 28.56 0.68
CA PHE A 62 13.56 29.03 -0.70
C PHE A 62 12.78 30.35 -0.81
N THR A 63 13.46 31.44 -1.17
CA THR A 63 12.87 32.78 -1.20
C THR A 63 13.13 33.47 -2.52
N ASN A 64 12.21 34.37 -2.90
CA ASN A 64 12.28 35.15 -4.13
C ASN A 64 12.46 34.28 -5.40
N LEU A 65 11.73 33.15 -5.44
CA LEU A 65 11.72 32.24 -6.58
C LEU A 65 11.21 32.96 -7.83
N ARG A 66 11.89 32.81 -8.96
CA ARG A 66 11.51 33.44 -10.23
C ARG A 66 11.14 32.37 -11.26
N PRO A 67 10.18 32.66 -12.15
CA PRO A 67 9.96 31.88 -13.35
C PRO A 67 11.24 31.78 -14.18
N LEU A 68 11.70 30.55 -14.46
CA LEU A 68 12.91 30.28 -15.23
C LEU A 68 12.67 29.13 -16.21
N THR A 69 13.54 28.98 -17.22
CA THR A 69 13.71 27.70 -17.90
C THR A 69 14.66 26.81 -17.10
N ILE A 70 14.65 25.52 -17.40
CA ILE A 70 15.52 24.57 -16.72
C ILE A 70 17.02 24.83 -16.97
N ASP A 71 17.38 25.26 -18.19
CA ASP A 71 18.74 25.69 -18.53
C ASP A 71 19.16 26.92 -17.72
N GLN A 72 18.23 27.84 -17.49
CA GLN A 72 18.47 29.03 -16.66
C GLN A 72 18.60 28.68 -15.18
N LEU A 73 17.83 27.70 -14.67
CA LEU A 73 18.01 27.17 -13.31
C LEU A 73 19.41 26.58 -13.16
N ARG A 74 19.82 25.69 -14.06
CA ARG A 74 21.15 25.07 -14.03
C ARG A 74 22.28 26.09 -14.10
N ASP A 75 22.15 27.10 -14.96
CA ASP A 75 23.15 28.17 -15.04
C ASP A 75 23.16 29.05 -13.78
N ALA A 76 22.03 29.19 -13.08
CA ALA A 76 21.96 29.97 -11.85
C ALA A 76 22.76 29.37 -10.68
N PHE A 77 23.08 28.06 -10.70
CA PHE A 77 23.84 27.40 -9.64
C PHE A 77 25.31 27.85 -9.64
N GLN A 78 25.79 28.23 -8.45
CA GLN A 78 27.19 28.49 -8.17
C GLN A 78 27.52 27.99 -6.76
N MET A 79 28.67 27.33 -6.61
CA MET A 79 29.20 26.88 -5.34
C MET A 79 30.68 27.24 -5.28
N ASP A 80 31.15 27.72 -4.13
CA ASP A 80 32.57 28.02 -3.92
C ASP A 80 33.34 26.81 -3.33
N GLU A 81 34.65 26.97 -3.13
CA GLU A 81 35.53 25.92 -2.61
C GLU A 81 35.20 25.48 -1.18
N ASP A 82 34.49 26.33 -0.41
CA ASP A 82 34.07 26.06 0.97
C ASP A 82 32.66 25.42 1.03
N GLY A 83 32.04 25.23 -0.14
CA GLY A 83 30.72 24.61 -0.31
C GLY A 83 29.54 25.55 -0.08
N VAL A 84 29.78 26.86 -0.10
CA VAL A 84 28.71 27.86 0.01
C VAL A 84 28.02 27.99 -1.34
N ILE A 85 26.71 27.72 -1.35
CA ILE A 85 25.89 27.83 -2.56
C ILE A 85 25.34 29.25 -2.69
N THR A 86 25.48 29.81 -3.88
CA THR A 86 24.96 31.12 -4.25
C THR A 86 24.33 31.09 -5.64
N ASN A 87 23.53 32.12 -5.94
CA ASN A 87 22.89 32.28 -7.23
C ASN A 87 23.73 33.22 -8.11
N LYS A 88 24.09 32.80 -9.33
CA LYS A 88 24.84 33.63 -10.29
C LYS A 88 24.10 34.90 -10.68
N ASN A 89 22.78 34.81 -10.87
CA ASN A 89 21.95 35.96 -11.23
C ASN A 89 21.30 36.59 -9.99
N GLN A 90 21.76 37.81 -9.65
CA GLN A 90 21.30 38.56 -8.48
C GLN A 90 20.56 39.86 -8.85
N GLU A 91 20.38 40.17 -10.15
CA GLU A 91 19.83 41.46 -10.61
C GLU A 91 18.33 41.40 -10.91
N GLY A 92 17.62 42.53 -10.77
CA GLY A 92 16.28 42.73 -11.34
C GLY A 92 15.13 43.08 -10.39
N PHE A 93 15.19 42.74 -9.09
CA PHE A 93 14.13 42.99 -8.09
C PHE A 93 14.70 43.08 -6.66
N ALA A 94 13.89 43.51 -5.68
CA ALA A 94 14.31 43.62 -4.28
C ALA A 94 14.43 42.22 -3.62
N GLY A 95 15.66 41.75 -3.44
CA GLY A 95 15.98 40.45 -2.83
C GLY A 95 16.78 39.54 -3.77
N VAL A 96 17.67 38.72 -3.21
CA VAL A 96 18.43 37.71 -3.95
C VAL A 96 17.61 36.41 -3.97
N PRO A 97 17.38 35.78 -5.14
CA PRO A 97 16.70 34.49 -5.20
C PRO A 97 17.52 33.41 -4.53
N LEU A 98 16.87 32.47 -3.84
CA LEU A 98 17.49 31.27 -3.25
C LEU A 98 16.79 30.03 -3.83
N TYR A 99 17.44 29.36 -4.77
CA TYR A 99 16.89 28.19 -5.48
C TYR A 99 17.41 26.86 -4.93
N PHE A 100 18.52 26.86 -4.19
CA PHE A 100 19.31 25.67 -3.94
C PHE A 100 19.72 25.56 -2.47
N TYR A 101 19.58 24.37 -1.92
CA TYR A 101 20.13 24.00 -0.63
C TYR A 101 20.85 22.66 -0.73
N GLN A 102 21.97 22.54 -0.01
CA GLN A 102 22.65 21.26 0.15
C GLN A 102 22.09 20.54 1.38
N VAL A 103 21.65 19.31 1.17
CA VAL A 103 21.20 18.39 2.22
C VAL A 103 22.19 17.24 2.31
N ASN A 104 22.76 17.06 3.50
CA ASN A 104 23.65 15.94 3.79
C ASN A 104 22.86 14.84 4.51
N VAL A 105 23.01 13.61 4.05
CA VAL A 105 22.45 12.41 4.68
C VAL A 105 23.61 11.59 5.22
N GLU A 106 23.66 11.41 6.54
CA GLU A 106 24.68 10.62 7.22
C GLU A 106 24.05 9.42 7.93
N ASN A 107 24.60 8.23 7.71
CA ASN A 107 24.28 7.07 8.52
C ASN A 107 25.19 7.07 9.77
N LYS A 108 24.71 7.66 10.87
CA LYS A 108 25.41 7.65 12.17
C LYS A 108 25.30 6.31 12.91
N GLY A 109 24.47 5.40 12.39
CA GLY A 109 24.31 4.07 12.93
C GLY A 109 25.49 3.13 12.67
N THR A 110 25.42 1.93 13.25
CA THR A 110 26.51 0.93 13.13
C THR A 110 26.30 -0.11 12.02
N LEU A 111 25.21 -0.02 11.27
CA LEU A 111 24.83 -0.96 10.21
C LEU A 111 24.45 -0.21 8.92
N PRO A 112 24.62 -0.81 7.73
CA PRO A 112 24.22 -0.19 6.47
C PRO A 112 22.71 0.09 6.42
N ALA A 113 22.32 1.16 5.73
CA ALA A 113 20.93 1.59 5.60
C ALA A 113 20.58 1.87 4.13
N ARG A 114 19.36 1.50 3.73
CA ARG A 114 18.71 2.06 2.53
C ARG A 114 18.04 3.37 2.92
N VAL A 115 18.03 4.33 2.01
CA VAL A 115 17.54 5.68 2.24
C VAL A 115 16.51 6.03 1.17
N ASN A 116 15.37 6.55 1.58
CA ASN A 116 14.34 7.13 0.71
C ASN A 116 14.18 8.62 1.04
N LEU A 117 14.20 9.47 0.02
CA LEU A 117 13.99 10.92 0.12
C LEU A 117 12.60 11.27 -0.42
N ALA A 118 11.86 12.11 0.29
CA ALA A 118 10.49 12.45 -0.06
C ALA A 118 10.14 13.88 0.35
N ILE A 119 9.38 14.61 -0.47
CA ILE A 119 8.73 15.86 -0.06
C ILE A 119 7.26 15.56 0.24
N ARG A 120 6.74 16.07 1.36
CA ARG A 120 5.31 16.06 1.66
C ARG A 120 4.83 17.45 2.05
N GLU A 121 3.72 17.86 1.46
CA GLU A 121 3.00 19.07 1.83
C GLU A 121 2.62 19.03 3.31
N GLN A 122 2.82 20.15 4.00
CA GLN A 122 2.38 20.30 5.38
C GLN A 122 0.89 20.66 5.41
N ALA A 123 0.14 19.99 6.27
CA ALA A 123 -1.26 20.31 6.56
C ALA A 123 -1.36 21.18 7.81
N LYS A 124 -2.53 21.78 8.04
CA LYS A 124 -2.76 22.57 9.26
C LYS A 124 -2.55 21.72 10.51
N GLY A 125 -1.60 22.12 11.36
CA GLY A 125 -1.36 21.49 12.66
C GLY A 125 -0.36 20.32 12.66
N SER A 126 0.35 20.04 11.54
CA SER A 126 1.33 18.95 11.49
C SER A 126 2.71 19.28 12.07
N ASP A 127 3.08 20.56 12.22
CA ASP A 127 4.33 21.01 12.84
C ASP A 127 4.16 22.41 13.49
N PRO A 128 4.46 22.61 14.79
CA PRO A 128 4.32 23.89 15.48
C PRO A 128 5.37 24.95 15.10
N ASP A 129 6.50 24.55 14.50
CA ASP A 129 7.59 25.46 14.11
C ASP A 129 7.53 25.87 12.63
N LEU A 130 6.60 25.31 11.84
CA LEU A 130 6.40 25.61 10.42
C LEU A 130 5.06 26.28 10.15
N PRO A 131 5.04 27.44 9.47
CA PRO A 131 3.90 28.34 9.52
C PRO A 131 2.88 28.07 8.41
N TYR A 132 2.30 26.85 8.32
CA TYR A 132 1.12 26.66 7.48
C TYR A 132 -0.07 27.46 8.04
N GLY A 133 -0.62 28.35 7.22
CA GLY A 133 -1.68 29.27 7.63
C GLY A 133 -1.19 30.58 8.24
N HIS A 134 0.11 30.93 8.14
CA HIS A 134 0.53 32.30 8.46
C HIS A 134 -0.06 33.31 7.49
N THR A 135 -0.05 34.56 7.94
CA THR A 135 -0.49 35.70 7.15
C THR A 135 0.54 36.07 6.09
N ILE A 136 0.15 35.99 4.82
CA ILE A 136 0.92 36.46 3.66
C ILE A 136 0.27 37.74 3.11
N PRO A 137 1.04 38.60 2.42
CA PRO A 137 0.46 39.73 1.71
C PRO A 137 -0.55 39.24 0.66
N ASN A 138 -1.74 39.85 0.65
CA ASN A 138 -2.73 39.58 -0.38
C ASN A 138 -2.38 40.37 -1.64
N ILE A 139 -1.90 39.67 -2.66
CA ILE A 139 -1.44 40.28 -3.91
C ILE A 139 -2.54 40.18 -4.96
N VAL A 140 -3.01 41.33 -5.44
CA VAL A 140 -4.07 41.46 -6.46
C VAL A 140 -3.57 42.20 -7.69
N GLU A 141 -4.25 42.02 -8.83
CA GLU A 141 -3.91 42.74 -10.06
C GLU A 141 -4.14 44.26 -9.90
N ASN A 142 -3.19 45.07 -10.39
CA ASN A 142 -3.28 46.53 -10.35
C ASN A 142 -3.96 47.15 -11.59
N GLY A 143 -4.53 46.33 -12.47
CA GLY A 143 -5.20 46.75 -13.70
C GLY A 143 -4.30 47.30 -14.81
N THR A 144 -2.98 47.36 -14.62
CA THR A 144 -2.00 47.82 -15.63
C THR A 144 -0.97 46.76 -16.02
N GLY A 145 -1.25 45.49 -15.74
CA GLY A 145 -0.34 44.37 -16.04
C GLY A 145 0.72 44.11 -14.96
N GLY A 146 0.58 44.73 -13.79
CA GLY A 146 1.36 44.40 -12.59
C GLY A 146 0.45 44.02 -11.42
N VAL A 147 1.04 43.83 -10.25
CA VAL A 147 0.33 43.49 -9.02
C VAL A 147 0.54 44.56 -7.94
N GLN A 148 -0.35 44.57 -6.95
CA GLN A 148 -0.28 45.41 -5.75
C GLN A 148 -0.82 44.64 -4.55
N VAL A 149 -0.50 45.10 -3.34
CA VAL A 149 -1.16 44.59 -2.13
C VAL A 149 -2.60 45.12 -2.13
N ASP A 150 -3.57 44.26 -1.84
CA ASP A 150 -4.97 44.65 -1.71
C ASP A 150 -5.13 45.70 -0.61
N GLU A 151 -5.76 46.83 -0.91
CA GLU A 151 -5.92 47.93 0.04
C GLU A 151 -7.04 47.64 1.08
N ASP A 152 -8.02 46.81 0.71
CA ASP A 152 -9.19 46.47 1.53
C ASP A 152 -8.93 45.23 2.40
N GLU A 153 -8.14 44.27 1.89
CA GLU A 153 -7.70 43.06 2.62
C GLU A 153 -6.21 42.80 2.40
N PRO A 154 -5.30 43.54 3.05
CA PRO A 154 -3.85 43.52 2.73
C PRO A 154 -3.12 42.21 3.06
N GLU A 155 -3.78 41.31 3.77
CA GLU A 155 -3.20 40.15 4.43
C GLU A 155 -4.21 38.99 4.36
N ILE A 156 -3.78 37.82 3.85
CA ILE A 156 -4.59 36.59 3.78
C ILE A 156 -3.83 35.42 4.40
N ALA A 157 -4.55 34.38 4.82
CA ALA A 157 -3.92 33.16 5.30
C ALA A 157 -3.32 32.37 4.13
N CYS A 158 -2.06 31.95 4.26
CA CYS A 158 -1.39 31.07 3.30
C CYS A 158 -2.19 29.77 3.07
N GLN A 159 -2.51 29.46 1.82
CA GLN A 159 -3.23 28.24 1.40
C GLN A 159 -2.35 27.25 0.62
N ASN A 160 -1.02 27.37 0.71
CA ASN A 160 -0.08 26.63 -0.14
C ASN A 160 -0.30 26.87 -1.65
N ASP A 161 -0.63 28.09 -2.08
CA ASP A 161 -1.04 28.36 -3.46
C ASP A 161 0.03 28.05 -4.51
N LEU A 162 1.32 27.98 -4.13
CA LEU A 162 2.39 27.50 -5.03
C LEU A 162 2.33 25.98 -5.30
N ARG A 163 1.49 25.21 -4.59
CA ARG A 163 1.37 23.74 -4.67
C ARG A 163 1.32 23.20 -6.10
N GLY A 164 0.50 23.84 -6.94
CA GLY A 164 0.24 23.41 -8.31
C GLY A 164 1.28 23.86 -9.34
N VAL A 165 2.20 24.75 -8.97
CA VAL A 165 3.16 25.38 -9.89
C VAL A 165 4.62 25.24 -9.47
N LEU A 166 4.89 24.90 -8.21
CA LEU A 166 6.24 24.69 -7.68
C LEU A 166 6.79 23.35 -8.14
N HIS A 167 8.05 23.33 -8.58
CA HIS A 167 8.79 22.11 -8.89
C HIS A 167 9.98 21.97 -7.94
N ILE A 168 10.15 20.78 -7.35
CA ILE A 168 11.28 20.44 -6.46
C ILE A 168 11.99 19.20 -7.00
N GLN A 169 13.30 19.34 -7.25
CA GLN A 169 14.13 18.31 -7.87
C GLN A 169 15.43 18.09 -7.08
N LEU A 170 16.03 16.91 -7.25
CA LEU A 170 17.32 16.55 -6.66
C LEU A 170 18.44 16.52 -7.70
N TYR A 171 19.61 17.00 -7.29
CA TYR A 171 20.85 16.96 -8.06
C TYR A 171 22.02 16.50 -7.17
N ARG A 172 23.12 16.09 -7.80
CA ARG A 172 24.45 16.01 -7.17
C ARG A 172 25.33 17.15 -7.66
N VAL A 173 26.49 17.33 -7.04
CA VAL A 173 27.50 18.31 -7.48
C VAL A 173 28.61 17.58 -8.25
N ALA A 174 28.97 18.09 -9.42
CA ALA A 174 30.14 17.67 -10.18
C ALA A 174 31.18 18.79 -10.26
N GLU A 175 32.45 18.42 -10.11
CA GLU A 175 33.59 19.33 -10.31
C GLU A 175 33.86 19.49 -11.82
N THR A 176 34.04 20.73 -12.26
CA THR A 176 34.29 21.13 -13.65
C THR A 176 35.51 22.05 -13.72
N ALA A 177 36.00 22.31 -14.93
CA ALA A 177 37.12 23.23 -15.13
C ALA A 177 36.82 24.68 -14.67
N ASP A 178 35.55 25.04 -14.58
CA ASP A 178 35.06 26.38 -14.23
C ASP A 178 34.47 26.45 -12.80
N GLY A 179 34.71 25.43 -11.97
CA GLY A 179 34.17 25.32 -10.60
C GLY A 179 33.19 24.15 -10.47
N TYR A 180 32.09 24.32 -9.76
CA TYR A 180 31.09 23.27 -9.53
C TYR A 180 29.83 23.46 -10.37
N ALA A 181 29.23 22.36 -10.83
CA ALA A 181 27.99 22.35 -11.59
C ALA A 181 27.01 21.30 -11.05
N LEU A 182 25.71 21.53 -11.29
CA LEU A 182 24.68 20.54 -11.00
C LEU A 182 24.81 19.33 -11.93
N GLN A 183 24.81 18.15 -11.33
CA GLN A 183 24.78 16.86 -12.01
C GLN A 183 23.40 16.23 -11.81
N PRO A 184 22.67 15.93 -12.90
CA PRO A 184 21.42 15.17 -12.83
C PRO A 184 21.63 13.80 -12.19
N ILE A 185 20.62 13.35 -11.43
CA ILE A 185 20.56 12.03 -10.83
C ILE A 185 19.73 11.13 -11.76
N ASP A 186 20.38 10.13 -12.35
CA ASP A 186 19.71 9.14 -13.19
C ASP A 186 19.01 8.09 -12.31
N ASN A 187 17.68 7.97 -12.45
CA ASN A 187 16.86 6.99 -11.75
C ASN A 187 16.51 5.77 -12.63
N GLY A 188 17.02 5.69 -13.86
CA GLY A 188 16.75 4.59 -14.79
C GLY A 188 15.32 4.51 -15.34
N ALA A 189 14.45 5.47 -15.01
CA ALA A 189 13.00 5.43 -15.30
C ALA A 189 12.60 6.24 -16.54
N GLY A 190 13.40 6.18 -17.62
CA GLY A 190 13.27 7.02 -18.81
C GLY A 190 11.84 7.43 -19.20
N ASP A 191 11.63 8.76 -19.29
CA ASP A 191 10.52 9.49 -19.93
C ASP A 191 9.35 10.05 -19.07
N GLY A 192 9.61 10.48 -17.81
CA GLY A 192 8.63 11.25 -17.00
C GLY A 192 9.17 12.46 -16.22
N ASP A 193 10.48 12.54 -16.01
CA ASP A 193 11.12 13.64 -15.28
C ASP A 193 11.27 14.88 -16.17
N ILE A 194 11.01 16.06 -15.60
CA ILE A 194 11.01 17.36 -16.29
C ILE A 194 12.33 17.67 -17.04
N ASP A 195 13.43 16.99 -16.67
CA ASP A 195 14.79 17.31 -17.12
C ASP A 195 15.82 16.17 -16.99
N GLY A 196 15.36 14.92 -16.91
CA GLY A 196 16.25 13.75 -16.75
C GLY A 196 16.97 13.69 -15.39
N THR A 197 16.37 14.29 -14.35
CA THR A 197 16.79 14.15 -12.95
C THR A 197 15.58 13.88 -12.07
N VAL A 198 15.81 13.28 -10.91
CA VAL A 198 14.79 12.96 -9.90
C VAL A 198 13.94 14.17 -9.50
N THR A 199 12.63 14.00 -9.61
CA THR A 199 11.61 14.97 -9.16
C THR A 199 10.95 14.49 -7.86
N LEU A 200 10.94 15.33 -6.81
CA LEU A 200 10.27 15.03 -5.53
C LEU A 200 8.89 15.69 -5.41
N TRP A 201 8.66 16.78 -6.13
CA TRP A 201 7.38 17.49 -6.17
C TRP A 201 7.15 18.14 -7.52
N LYS A 202 5.98 17.91 -8.12
CA LYS A 202 5.58 18.55 -9.38
C LYS A 202 4.06 18.59 -9.51
N ASP A 203 3.54 19.75 -9.94
CA ASP A 203 2.12 19.94 -10.31
C ASP A 203 1.14 19.40 -9.23
N GLY A 204 1.45 19.65 -7.96
CA GLY A 204 0.67 19.19 -6.81
C GLY A 204 0.81 17.71 -6.44
N LYS A 205 1.75 16.99 -7.06
CA LYS A 205 1.98 15.56 -6.85
C LYS A 205 3.35 15.31 -6.19
N PRO A 206 3.40 14.66 -5.00
CA PRO A 206 4.65 14.22 -4.41
C PRO A 206 5.20 12.98 -5.12
N SER A 207 6.51 12.76 -5.01
CA SER A 207 7.19 11.56 -5.49
C SER A 207 8.34 11.19 -4.56
N ASP A 208 8.62 9.89 -4.47
CA ASP A 208 9.63 9.33 -3.56
C ASP A 208 10.85 8.88 -4.35
N TYR A 209 12.02 9.18 -3.81
CA TYR A 209 13.28 8.75 -4.40
C TYR A 209 13.99 7.77 -3.49
N ALA A 210 14.04 6.52 -3.92
CA ALA A 210 14.86 5.50 -3.28
C ALA A 210 16.31 5.62 -3.74
N VAL A 211 17.21 5.91 -2.80
CA VAL A 211 18.65 5.98 -3.07
C VAL A 211 19.14 4.57 -3.45
N PRO A 212 19.66 4.36 -4.67
CA PRO A 212 20.02 3.03 -5.14
C PRO A 212 21.18 2.40 -4.35
N GLU A 213 22.11 3.23 -3.91
CA GLU A 213 23.30 2.81 -3.16
C GLU A 213 22.98 2.65 -1.66
N ILE A 214 23.42 1.54 -1.08
CA ILE A 214 23.30 1.31 0.37
C ILE A 214 24.31 2.19 1.09
N LEU A 215 23.84 3.05 1.99
CA LEU A 215 24.67 3.95 2.79
C LEU A 215 25.27 3.17 3.97
N LYS A 216 26.59 2.93 3.95
CA LYS A 216 27.26 2.15 5.01
C LYS A 216 27.29 2.91 6.33
N ALA A 217 27.55 2.19 7.42
CA ALA A 217 27.75 2.77 8.73
C ALA A 217 28.87 3.85 8.70
N GLY A 218 28.54 5.05 9.15
CA GLY A 218 29.41 6.24 9.13
C GLY A 218 29.62 6.89 7.76
N GLU A 219 28.92 6.41 6.71
CA GLU A 219 29.00 7.00 5.37
C GLU A 219 28.05 8.20 5.25
N LYS A 220 28.44 9.16 4.41
CA LYS A 220 27.68 10.37 4.12
C LYS A 220 27.45 10.46 2.62
N ASP A 221 26.28 10.94 2.25
CA ASP A 221 25.93 11.31 0.89
C ASP A 221 25.31 12.71 0.85
N SER A 222 25.46 13.41 -0.26
CA SER A 222 25.11 14.83 -0.38
C SER A 222 24.26 15.09 -1.61
N TYR A 223 23.17 15.82 -1.41
CA TYR A 223 22.19 16.16 -2.45
C TYR A 223 21.98 17.66 -2.49
N ILE A 224 21.73 18.20 -3.68
CA ILE A 224 21.23 19.55 -3.87
C ILE A 224 19.73 19.47 -4.10
N VAL A 225 18.96 20.08 -3.20
CA VAL A 225 17.53 20.29 -3.35
C VAL A 225 17.34 21.61 -4.12
N ALA A 226 16.75 21.52 -5.30
CA ALA A 226 16.47 22.67 -6.15
C ALA A 226 14.96 22.91 -6.21
N ALA A 227 14.48 24.09 -5.79
CA ALA A 227 13.09 24.50 -5.90
C ALA A 227 12.97 25.69 -6.86
N TRP A 228 12.03 25.64 -7.80
CA TRP A 228 11.87 26.67 -8.83
C TRP A 228 10.45 26.73 -9.41
N LEU A 229 10.18 27.81 -10.16
CA LEU A 229 8.92 28.05 -10.84
C LEU A 229 9.14 28.00 -12.37
N PRO A 230 8.30 27.29 -13.13
CA PRO A 230 8.34 27.30 -14.59
C PRO A 230 8.19 28.69 -15.21
N GLU A 231 8.81 28.93 -16.36
CA GLU A 231 8.66 30.19 -17.13
C GLU A 231 7.20 30.53 -17.50
N THR A 232 6.30 29.56 -17.41
CA THR A 232 4.85 29.72 -17.65
C THR A 232 4.11 30.34 -16.48
N VAL A 233 4.73 30.46 -15.30
CA VAL A 233 4.11 31.04 -14.10
C VAL A 233 4.08 32.56 -14.23
N GLY A 234 2.89 33.15 -14.11
CA GLY A 234 2.69 34.58 -14.23
C GLY A 234 2.80 35.34 -12.91
N ASN A 235 2.38 36.61 -12.92
CA ASN A 235 2.48 37.50 -11.77
C ASN A 235 1.49 37.14 -10.65
N GLU A 236 0.47 36.35 -10.93
CA GLU A 236 -0.53 35.85 -9.98
C GLU A 236 0.08 35.01 -8.85
N SER A 237 1.26 34.42 -9.06
CA SER A 237 1.97 33.66 -8.03
C SER A 237 2.88 34.50 -7.13
N GLN A 238 2.92 35.82 -7.32
CA GLN A 238 3.68 36.70 -6.45
C GLN A 238 3.04 36.78 -5.06
N GLY A 239 3.85 36.58 -4.01
CA GLY A 239 3.37 36.59 -2.62
C GLY A 239 2.75 35.27 -2.16
N GLN A 240 2.59 34.28 -3.05
CA GLN A 240 2.15 32.93 -2.70
C GLN A 240 3.27 32.14 -2.03
N HIS A 241 2.88 31.20 -1.16
CA HIS A 241 3.78 30.37 -0.37
C HIS A 241 3.44 28.88 -0.58
N PHE A 242 4.39 28.00 -0.24
CA PHE A 242 4.16 26.55 -0.12
C PHE A 242 5.01 26.00 1.03
N HIS A 243 4.38 25.24 1.91
CA HIS A 243 4.97 24.66 3.09
C HIS A 243 5.00 23.14 2.96
N ALA A 244 6.19 22.57 3.09
CA ALA A 244 6.42 21.13 2.99
C ALA A 244 7.58 20.70 3.89
N ALA A 245 7.63 19.43 4.25
CA ALA A 245 8.80 18.83 4.90
C ALA A 245 9.52 17.88 3.96
N LEU A 246 10.86 17.88 4.06
CA LEU A 246 11.74 16.90 3.43
C LEU A 246 11.92 15.75 4.41
N TYR A 247 11.39 14.59 4.04
CA TYR A 247 11.47 13.36 4.81
C TYR A 247 12.62 12.50 4.31
N VAL A 248 13.33 11.91 5.27
CA VAL A 248 14.28 10.83 5.04
C VAL A 248 13.81 9.60 5.77
N ASN A 249 13.48 8.55 5.02
CA ASN A 249 13.17 7.25 5.58
C ASN A 249 14.35 6.32 5.37
N ALA A 250 14.93 5.83 6.46
CA ALA A 250 16.06 4.92 6.43
C ALA A 250 15.69 3.58 7.06
N GLY A 251 16.07 2.48 6.40
CA GLY A 251 15.80 1.12 6.86
C GLY A 251 17.06 0.26 6.81
N GLN A 252 17.29 -0.54 7.86
CA GLN A 252 18.26 -1.62 7.81
C GLN A 252 17.67 -2.78 7.00
N VAL A 253 18.39 -3.20 5.98
CA VAL A 253 17.98 -4.35 5.16
C VAL A 253 19.15 -5.29 5.03
N ASP A 254 18.91 -6.57 5.28
CA ASP A 254 19.81 -7.63 4.81
C ASP A 254 19.90 -7.56 3.28
N GLU A 255 21.01 -8.06 2.72
CA GLU A 255 21.25 -8.08 1.27
C GLU A 255 20.11 -8.83 0.55
N GLY A 256 19.17 -8.08 -0.04
CA GLY A 256 17.99 -8.62 -0.75
C GLY A 256 16.61 -8.24 -0.17
N ALA A 257 16.52 -7.57 0.98
CA ALA A 257 15.22 -7.14 1.53
C ALA A 257 14.75 -5.77 0.98
N SER A 258 13.45 -5.65 0.67
CA SER A 258 12.80 -4.39 0.30
C SER A 258 12.47 -3.56 1.54
N GLN A 259 12.68 -2.25 1.47
CA GLN A 259 12.26 -1.31 2.51
C GLN A 259 10.73 -1.23 2.53
N ALA A 260 10.13 -1.22 3.72
CA ALA A 260 8.69 -1.00 3.85
C ALA A 260 8.30 0.31 3.14
N PRO A 261 7.17 0.36 2.40
CA PRO A 261 6.69 1.60 1.82
C PRO A 261 6.55 2.66 2.91
N LEU A 262 6.85 3.91 2.56
CA LEU A 262 6.56 5.05 3.43
C LEU A 262 5.09 4.95 3.83
N PRO A 263 4.76 4.99 5.13
CA PRO A 263 3.38 4.88 5.53
C PRO A 263 2.56 6.01 4.89
N GLY A 264 1.38 5.68 4.38
CA GLY A 264 0.43 6.67 3.86
C GLY A 264 -0.16 7.45 5.03
N TRP A 265 0.53 8.49 5.50
CA TRP A 265 0.06 9.31 6.62
C TRP A 265 -0.94 10.37 6.15
N SER A 266 -2.13 9.93 5.75
CA SER A 266 -3.35 10.74 5.86
C SER A 266 -4.21 10.36 7.07
N ASP A 267 -3.82 9.35 7.85
CA ASP A 267 -4.58 8.90 9.00
C ASP A 267 -3.83 9.21 10.30
N SER A 268 -4.34 10.20 11.03
CA SER A 268 -3.96 10.48 12.42
C SER A 268 -4.35 9.31 13.33
N PRO A 269 -3.49 8.99 14.31
CA PRO A 269 -4.00 8.59 15.60
C PRO A 269 -3.25 9.33 16.72
N SER A 270 -3.97 10.05 17.57
CA SER A 270 -3.95 9.77 19.01
C SER A 270 -4.73 10.81 19.81
N GLU A 271 -5.64 10.30 20.64
CA GLU A 271 -5.99 10.91 21.92
C GLU A 271 -4.73 11.13 22.79
N GLY A 272 -4.72 12.18 23.60
CA GLY A 272 -3.76 12.31 24.70
C GLY A 272 -3.49 13.74 25.16
N GLU A 273 -4.29 14.20 26.12
CA GLU A 273 -4.27 15.53 26.75
C GLU A 273 -2.91 16.00 27.35
N GLY A 274 -2.69 17.32 27.32
CA GLY A 274 -2.23 18.06 28.50
C GLY A 274 -1.12 19.10 28.32
N GLY A 275 -1.48 20.38 28.14
CA GLY A 275 -0.61 21.53 28.48
C GLY A 275 -0.81 22.82 27.68
N GLU A 276 -1.74 23.67 28.14
CA GLU A 276 -2.06 25.06 27.73
C GLU A 276 -0.84 26.00 27.47
N GLU A 277 -0.92 27.05 26.63
CA GLU A 277 -1.90 28.15 26.70
C GLU A 277 -1.98 28.95 25.36
N GLY A 278 -3.18 29.12 24.80
CA GLY A 278 -3.48 30.09 23.72
C GLY A 278 -4.40 29.64 22.56
N GLY A 279 -5.17 28.55 22.67
CA GLY A 279 -5.96 27.98 21.57
C GLY A 279 -7.37 28.58 21.40
N GLU A 280 -7.76 28.83 20.15
CA GLU A 280 -9.18 28.96 19.78
C GLU A 280 -9.89 27.67 20.18
N THR A 281 -11.03 27.79 20.87
CA THR A 281 -11.74 26.67 21.49
C THR A 281 -12.35 25.79 20.39
N GLN A 282 -11.72 24.66 20.08
CA GLN A 282 -12.28 23.63 19.21
C GLN A 282 -13.42 22.91 19.94
N VAL A 283 -14.50 22.59 19.24
CA VAL A 283 -15.66 21.90 19.79
C VAL A 283 -15.92 20.65 18.97
N GLN A 284 -16.03 19.51 19.66
CA GLN A 284 -16.43 18.26 19.04
C GLN A 284 -17.94 18.20 18.87
N ALA A 285 -18.40 17.76 17.71
CA ALA A 285 -19.81 17.55 17.42
C ALA A 285 -20.01 16.32 16.53
N THR A 286 -21.23 15.79 16.55
CA THR A 286 -21.66 14.75 15.60
C THR A 286 -22.66 15.37 14.64
N VAL A 287 -22.34 15.36 13.35
CA VAL A 287 -23.22 15.83 12.28
C VAL A 287 -23.86 14.65 11.58
N LYS A 288 -25.15 14.77 11.25
CA LYS A 288 -25.85 13.81 10.41
C LYS A 288 -25.59 14.15 8.96
N VAL A 289 -25.13 13.17 8.19
CA VAL A 289 -24.87 13.27 6.76
C VAL A 289 -25.74 12.28 6.01
N TYR A 290 -26.49 12.76 5.03
CA TYR A 290 -27.33 11.96 4.14
C TYR A 290 -26.74 11.95 2.74
N TYR A 291 -26.71 10.78 2.13
CA TYR A 291 -26.45 10.62 0.71
C TYR A 291 -27.74 10.26 -0.01
N GLU A 292 -28.11 11.02 -1.03
CA GLU A 292 -29.34 10.82 -1.82
C GLU A 292 -29.05 10.62 -3.30
N THR A 293 -29.86 9.81 -3.98
CA THR A 293 -29.70 9.56 -5.41
C THR A 293 -29.91 10.82 -6.27
N VAL A 294 -29.09 10.99 -7.31
CA VAL A 294 -29.23 12.08 -8.31
C VAL A 294 -30.48 11.92 -9.19
N ASP A 295 -31.10 10.74 -9.24
CA ASP A 295 -32.14 10.34 -10.20
C ASP A 295 -33.54 10.97 -9.99
N GLY A 296 -33.63 12.24 -9.56
CA GLY A 296 -34.90 12.98 -9.41
C GLY A 296 -35.87 12.44 -8.34
N THR A 297 -35.66 11.22 -7.84
CA THR A 297 -36.41 10.62 -6.73
C THR A 297 -35.80 10.96 -5.38
N ARG A 298 -34.50 11.32 -5.34
CA ARG A 298 -33.73 11.65 -4.13
C ARG A 298 -33.92 10.60 -3.03
N THR A 299 -33.73 9.34 -3.41
CA THR A 299 -33.84 8.22 -2.47
C THR A 299 -32.61 8.21 -1.56
N LEU A 300 -32.81 8.04 -0.25
CA LEU A 300 -31.72 7.93 0.72
C LEU A 300 -30.89 6.66 0.45
N VAL A 301 -29.61 6.85 0.13
CA VAL A 301 -28.60 5.80 -0.09
C VAL A 301 -27.99 5.37 1.25
N LYS A 302 -27.56 6.34 2.07
CA LYS A 302 -26.95 6.07 3.39
C LYS A 302 -27.09 7.27 4.33
N GLU A 303 -27.27 6.98 5.62
CA GLU A 303 -27.17 7.94 6.73
C GLU A 303 -25.88 7.66 7.51
N VAL A 304 -25.12 8.71 7.82
CA VAL A 304 -23.86 8.66 8.55
C VAL A 304 -23.88 9.66 9.70
N ASP A 305 -23.53 9.21 10.89
CA ASP A 305 -23.19 10.09 12.01
C ASP A 305 -21.68 10.39 11.92
N ARG A 306 -21.33 11.55 11.38
CA ARG A 306 -19.93 11.99 11.17
C ARG A 306 -19.46 12.80 12.36
N ALA A 307 -18.38 12.37 13.00
CA ALA A 307 -17.70 13.18 14.02
C ALA A 307 -16.92 14.31 13.34
N ILE A 308 -17.07 15.53 13.84
CA ILE A 308 -16.27 16.69 13.43
C ILE A 308 -15.69 17.38 14.66
N GLU A 309 -14.51 17.98 14.47
CA GLU A 309 -13.90 18.88 15.44
C GLU A 309 -13.59 20.18 14.71
N ALA A 310 -14.28 21.26 15.12
CA ALA A 310 -14.16 22.56 14.49
C ALA A 310 -14.39 23.68 15.51
N ALA A 311 -13.89 24.88 15.20
CA ALA A 311 -14.22 26.06 15.97
C ALA A 311 -15.73 26.39 15.82
N PRO A 312 -16.39 26.89 16.88
CA PRO A 312 -17.76 27.41 16.79
C PRO A 312 -17.89 28.45 15.68
N GLY A 313 -18.93 28.34 14.87
CA GLY A 313 -19.15 29.18 13.71
C GLY A 313 -19.61 28.40 12.49
N SER A 314 -19.33 28.97 11.32
CA SER A 314 -19.72 28.39 10.03
C SER A 314 -18.71 27.30 9.63
N VAL A 315 -19.18 26.08 9.35
CA VAL A 315 -18.34 24.94 8.95
C VAL A 315 -18.87 24.34 7.64
N ASP A 316 -18.02 24.27 6.62
CA ASP A 316 -18.35 23.65 5.34
C ASP A 316 -17.99 22.17 5.34
N LEU A 317 -19.00 21.33 5.16
CA LEU A 317 -18.85 19.88 5.03
C LEU A 317 -18.74 19.50 3.55
N LYS A 318 -17.90 18.51 3.23
CA LYS A 318 -17.80 17.88 1.89
C LYS A 318 -18.24 16.41 1.93
N PRO A 319 -18.68 15.82 0.81
CA PRO A 319 -18.91 14.39 0.75
C PRO A 319 -17.60 13.61 0.84
N ALA A 320 -17.67 12.37 1.32
CA ALA A 320 -16.54 11.46 1.46
C ALA A 320 -16.86 10.12 0.76
N ALA A 321 -16.01 9.70 -0.18
CA ALA A 321 -16.23 8.45 -0.91
C ALA A 321 -16.19 7.21 -0.01
N SER A 322 -15.34 7.21 1.01
CA SER A 322 -15.23 6.15 2.02
C SER A 322 -16.54 5.92 2.78
N GLU A 323 -17.34 6.96 2.98
CA GLU A 323 -18.64 6.84 3.64
C GLU A 323 -19.66 6.06 2.79
N LEU A 324 -19.47 5.99 1.48
CA LEU A 324 -20.33 5.25 0.56
C LEU A 324 -19.78 3.87 0.18
N GLU A 325 -18.64 3.44 0.74
CA GLU A 325 -18.11 2.10 0.52
C GLU A 325 -19.14 1.02 0.87
N GLY A 326 -19.20 0.00 0.00
CA GLY A 326 -20.14 -1.12 0.13
C GLY A 326 -21.60 -0.80 -0.24
N THR A 327 -21.94 0.45 -0.60
CA THR A 327 -23.33 0.81 -0.99
C THR A 327 -23.62 0.57 -2.48
N GLY A 328 -22.59 0.48 -3.32
CA GLY A 328 -22.73 0.49 -4.78
C GLY A 328 -22.89 1.89 -5.38
N TYR A 329 -22.71 2.94 -4.58
CA TYR A 329 -22.80 4.34 -4.99
C TYR A 329 -21.50 5.07 -4.66
N ARG A 330 -21.25 6.19 -5.35
CA ARG A 330 -20.19 7.16 -5.06
C ARG A 330 -20.78 8.57 -4.97
N PRO A 331 -20.09 9.54 -4.33
CA PRO A 331 -20.51 10.93 -4.40
C PRO A 331 -20.57 11.39 -5.86
N ALA A 332 -21.67 12.02 -6.26
CA ALA A 332 -21.83 12.50 -7.63
C ALA A 332 -20.94 13.71 -7.92
N ASN A 333 -20.56 14.46 -6.88
CA ASN A 333 -19.64 15.59 -6.97
C ASN A 333 -18.83 15.72 -5.68
N MET A 334 -17.51 15.49 -5.75
CA MET A 334 -16.61 15.62 -4.60
C MET A 334 -16.38 17.05 -4.12
N ASP A 335 -16.73 18.04 -4.94
CA ASP A 335 -16.62 19.47 -4.60
C ASP A 335 -17.93 20.06 -4.05
N GLU A 336 -18.98 19.24 -3.89
CA GLU A 336 -20.22 19.68 -3.25
C GLU A 336 -19.93 20.11 -1.79
N THR A 337 -20.50 21.24 -1.36
CA THR A 337 -20.35 21.75 0.00
C THR A 337 -21.70 21.94 0.68
N TYR A 338 -21.77 21.61 1.97
CA TYR A 338 -22.91 21.88 2.82
C TYR A 338 -22.45 22.61 4.09
N THR A 339 -22.86 23.87 4.25
CA THR A 339 -22.49 24.69 5.40
C THR A 339 -23.41 24.43 6.59
N ILE A 340 -22.85 24.12 7.76
CA ILE A 340 -23.56 24.08 9.05
C ILE A 340 -23.11 25.23 9.95
N THR A 341 -23.87 25.52 10.99
CA THR A 341 -23.45 26.37 12.11
C THR A 341 -23.20 25.52 13.35
N LEU A 342 -21.98 25.55 13.87
CA LEU A 342 -21.56 24.88 15.10
C LEU A 342 -21.58 25.88 16.27
N ALA A 343 -22.32 25.58 17.33
CA ALA A 343 -22.36 26.38 18.55
C ALA A 343 -21.23 25.99 19.52
N GLU A 344 -20.92 26.90 20.45
CA GLU A 344 -19.89 26.70 21.50
C GLU A 344 -20.17 25.48 22.40
N ASP A 345 -21.43 25.05 22.52
CA ASP A 345 -21.83 23.88 23.31
C ASP A 345 -21.87 22.57 22.51
N GLY A 346 -21.40 22.59 21.25
CA GLY A 346 -21.40 21.42 20.35
C GLY A 346 -22.72 21.22 19.61
N THR A 347 -23.70 22.10 19.80
CA THR A 347 -24.97 22.02 19.06
C THR A 347 -24.77 22.41 17.60
N VAL A 348 -25.24 21.56 16.68
CA VAL A 348 -25.18 21.78 15.23
C VAL A 348 -26.53 22.28 14.72
N THR A 349 -26.50 23.35 13.92
CA THR A 349 -27.66 23.86 13.17
C THR A 349 -27.40 23.71 11.67
N TYR A 350 -28.34 23.10 10.96
CA TYR A 350 -28.30 22.92 9.51
C TYR A 350 -28.94 24.10 8.78
N GLN A 351 -28.81 24.16 7.45
CA GLN A 351 -29.39 25.26 6.67
C GLN A 351 -30.92 25.18 6.66
N GLY A 352 -31.59 26.29 6.96
CA GLY A 352 -33.06 26.36 6.88
C GLY A 352 -33.78 25.44 7.89
N GLU A 353 -34.60 24.51 7.38
CA GLU A 353 -35.34 23.52 8.17
C GLU A 353 -34.74 22.11 8.06
N ASP A 354 -33.53 21.98 7.50
CA ASP A 354 -32.88 20.69 7.31
C ASP A 354 -32.51 20.04 8.67
N THR A 355 -32.44 18.70 8.67
CA THR A 355 -32.06 17.91 9.85
C THR A 355 -30.73 17.17 9.68
N ALA A 356 -30.12 17.26 8.50
CA ALA A 356 -28.86 16.61 8.11
C ALA A 356 -28.22 17.38 6.94
N ALA A 357 -26.89 17.29 6.81
CA ALA A 357 -26.17 17.73 5.64
C ALA A 357 -26.38 16.70 4.52
N THR A 358 -26.92 17.13 3.38
CA THR A 358 -27.28 16.20 2.28
C THR A 358 -26.34 16.38 1.11
N PHE A 359 -25.75 15.27 0.65
CA PHE A 359 -24.92 15.20 -0.56
C PHE A 359 -25.55 14.28 -1.59
N THR A 360 -25.22 14.53 -2.85
CA THR A 360 -25.71 13.71 -3.96
C THR A 360 -24.80 12.51 -4.22
N ALA A 361 -25.41 11.35 -4.47
CA ALA A 361 -24.74 10.11 -4.81
C ALA A 361 -25.27 9.55 -6.13
N GLU A 362 -24.39 8.92 -6.90
CA GLU A 362 -24.69 8.23 -8.14
C GLU A 362 -24.20 6.78 -8.08
N GLU A 363 -24.83 5.91 -8.86
CA GLU A 363 -24.44 4.49 -8.92
C GLU A 363 -22.98 4.39 -9.40
N ASP A 364 -22.15 3.66 -8.67
CA ASP A 364 -20.74 3.44 -9.01
C ASP A 364 -20.61 2.39 -10.13
N VAL A 365 -21.15 2.74 -11.30
CA VAL A 365 -21.08 1.92 -12.50
C VAL A 365 -19.69 2.07 -13.10
N TYR A 366 -18.84 1.09 -12.82
CA TYR A 366 -17.63 0.90 -13.60
C TYR A 366 -18.02 0.49 -15.02
N VAL A 367 -17.55 1.25 -16.00
CA VAL A 367 -17.77 0.97 -17.41
C VAL A 367 -16.55 0.24 -17.94
N ASP A 368 -16.73 -1.05 -18.23
CA ASP A 368 -15.69 -1.88 -18.78
C ASP A 368 -15.39 -1.53 -20.24
N ASP A 369 -14.15 -1.16 -20.54
CA ASP A 369 -13.65 -1.05 -21.90
C ASP A 369 -13.33 -2.45 -22.44
N THR A 370 -14.33 -3.09 -23.04
CA THR A 370 -14.19 -4.45 -23.59
C THR A 370 -13.22 -4.55 -24.77
N SER A 371 -12.67 -3.42 -25.26
CA SER A 371 -11.58 -3.45 -26.26
C SER A 371 -10.23 -3.82 -25.66
N LYS A 372 -10.11 -3.79 -24.32
CA LYS A 372 -8.92 -4.17 -23.57
C LYS A 372 -9.16 -5.45 -22.77
N ASP A 373 -8.10 -6.20 -22.50
CA ASP A 373 -8.17 -7.37 -21.62
C ASP A 373 -8.24 -6.97 -20.12
N PHE A 374 -7.65 -5.83 -19.74
CA PHE A 374 -7.64 -5.29 -18.38
C PHE A 374 -7.87 -3.77 -18.39
N ASP A 375 -8.17 -3.18 -17.24
CA ASP A 375 -8.44 -1.74 -17.12
C ASP A 375 -7.19 -0.90 -17.47
N SER A 376 -6.07 -1.29 -16.89
CA SER A 376 -4.73 -0.72 -17.10
C SER A 376 -3.65 -1.76 -16.79
N GLY A 377 -2.38 -1.37 -16.90
CA GLY A 377 -1.24 -2.25 -16.69
C GLY A 377 -0.76 -2.97 -17.95
N ASP A 378 0.49 -3.43 -17.91
CA ASP A 378 1.09 -4.30 -18.93
C ASP A 378 1.47 -5.68 -18.37
N GLY A 379 1.18 -5.92 -17.09
CA GLY A 379 1.42 -7.18 -16.40
C GLY A 379 2.86 -7.37 -15.93
N THR A 380 3.69 -6.33 -16.00
CA THR A 380 5.01 -6.31 -15.34
C THR A 380 4.87 -6.09 -13.83
N LYS A 381 5.96 -6.31 -13.08
CA LYS A 381 5.97 -6.10 -11.62
C LYS A 381 5.70 -4.64 -11.26
N GLU A 382 6.25 -3.73 -12.05
CA GLU A 382 6.14 -2.27 -11.87
C GLU A 382 4.79 -1.73 -12.35
N ASN A 383 4.13 -2.43 -13.28
CA ASN A 383 2.85 -2.02 -13.86
C ASN A 383 1.89 -3.24 -14.01
N PRO A 384 1.40 -3.81 -12.89
CA PRO A 384 0.53 -4.98 -12.90
C PRO A 384 -0.78 -4.73 -13.66
N PHE A 385 -1.37 -5.78 -14.22
CA PHE A 385 -2.70 -5.69 -14.81
C PHE A 385 -3.75 -5.40 -13.73
N LEU A 386 -4.49 -4.30 -13.91
CA LEU A 386 -5.56 -3.92 -12.98
C LEU A 386 -6.89 -4.59 -13.35
N ILE A 387 -7.44 -5.35 -12.40
CA ILE A 387 -8.68 -6.12 -12.52
C ILE A 387 -9.81 -5.40 -11.79
N MET A 388 -10.81 -4.97 -12.53
CA MET A 388 -11.96 -4.20 -12.03
C MET A 388 -13.28 -4.99 -12.07
N ASN A 389 -13.34 -6.14 -12.75
CA ASN A 389 -14.57 -6.92 -12.86
C ASN A 389 -14.33 -8.41 -13.18
N ALA A 390 -15.41 -9.18 -13.23
CA ALA A 390 -15.39 -10.61 -13.49
C ALA A 390 -14.80 -11.00 -14.86
N ARG A 391 -15.05 -10.21 -15.92
CA ARG A 391 -14.48 -10.45 -17.26
C ARG A 391 -12.97 -10.29 -17.26
N GLN A 392 -12.47 -9.26 -16.60
CA GLN A 392 -11.04 -9.01 -16.49
C GLN A 392 -10.37 -10.08 -15.61
N LEU A 393 -11.02 -10.54 -14.53
CA LEU A 393 -10.52 -11.70 -13.76
C LEU A 393 -10.49 -12.98 -14.62
N ASP A 394 -11.50 -13.17 -15.47
CA ASP A 394 -11.56 -14.29 -16.41
C ASP A 394 -10.41 -14.23 -17.43
N ASN A 395 -10.00 -13.03 -17.85
CA ASN A 395 -8.89 -12.82 -18.77
C ASN A 395 -7.52 -13.22 -18.21
N VAL A 396 -7.35 -13.40 -16.88
CA VAL A 396 -6.12 -13.95 -16.29
C VAL A 396 -5.72 -15.27 -16.94
N ARG A 397 -6.68 -16.08 -17.41
CA ARG A 397 -6.41 -17.34 -18.12
C ARG A 397 -5.65 -17.19 -19.44
N LYS A 398 -5.57 -15.98 -20.01
CA LYS A 398 -4.77 -15.65 -21.19
C LYS A 398 -3.30 -15.37 -20.85
N TYR A 399 -3.00 -15.14 -19.57
CA TYR A 399 -1.73 -14.62 -19.04
C TYR A 399 -1.20 -15.51 -17.90
N MET A 400 -1.15 -16.82 -18.13
CA MET A 400 -0.79 -17.82 -17.11
C MET A 400 0.70 -17.85 -16.73
N GLY A 401 1.56 -17.14 -17.48
CA GLY A 401 3.02 -17.17 -17.34
C GLY A 401 3.64 -18.47 -17.89
N SER A 402 4.96 -18.62 -17.72
CA SER A 402 5.65 -19.85 -18.12
C SER A 402 6.88 -20.16 -17.26
N SER A 403 7.28 -21.44 -17.24
CA SER A 403 8.48 -21.90 -16.53
C SER A 403 9.81 -21.45 -17.16
N THR A 404 9.78 -20.75 -18.30
CA THR A 404 10.98 -20.30 -19.00
C THR A 404 11.37 -18.89 -18.55
N ARG A 405 12.37 -18.80 -17.67
CA ARG A 405 13.17 -17.60 -17.35
C ARG A 405 12.47 -16.39 -16.69
N GLY A 406 11.34 -16.56 -16.03
CA GLY A 406 10.76 -15.49 -15.19
C GLY A 406 9.78 -14.58 -15.93
N ASP A 407 9.20 -15.05 -17.03
CA ASP A 407 8.07 -14.41 -17.68
C ASP A 407 6.79 -14.70 -16.87
N PHE A 408 6.62 -13.99 -15.76
CA PHE A 408 5.40 -14.00 -14.94
C PHE A 408 4.61 -12.72 -15.20
N TYR A 409 3.29 -12.84 -15.09
CA TYR A 409 2.40 -11.69 -15.14
C TYR A 409 1.94 -11.33 -13.73
N TYR A 410 1.89 -10.03 -13.45
CA TYR A 410 1.44 -9.47 -12.19
C TYR A 410 0.05 -8.89 -12.36
N PHE A 411 -0.82 -9.13 -11.39
CA PHE A 411 -2.22 -8.70 -11.38
C PHE A 411 -2.55 -8.06 -10.04
N GLU A 412 -3.33 -6.99 -10.08
CA GLU A 412 -3.91 -6.37 -8.89
C GLU A 412 -5.43 -6.26 -9.04
N ILE A 413 -6.18 -6.56 -7.99
CA ILE A 413 -7.62 -6.28 -7.95
C ILE A 413 -7.82 -4.83 -7.50
N GLY A 414 -8.57 -4.04 -8.27
CA GLY A 414 -8.84 -2.63 -7.99
C GLY A 414 -10.23 -2.34 -7.42
N ARG A 415 -11.10 -3.34 -7.32
CA ARG A 415 -12.42 -3.24 -6.68
C ARG A 415 -12.99 -4.61 -6.34
N ASN A 416 -14.07 -4.64 -5.54
CA ASN A 416 -14.82 -5.87 -5.30
C ASN A 416 -15.34 -6.47 -6.62
N ILE A 417 -15.24 -7.79 -6.75
CA ILE A 417 -15.63 -8.53 -7.96
C ILE A 417 -16.79 -9.47 -7.62
N ASP A 418 -17.96 -9.21 -8.22
CA ASP A 418 -19.09 -10.13 -8.16
C ASP A 418 -19.05 -11.09 -9.36
N LEU A 419 -18.96 -12.39 -9.09
CA LEU A 419 -18.98 -13.47 -10.08
C LEU A 419 -20.39 -14.03 -10.32
N THR A 420 -21.41 -13.52 -9.61
CA THR A 420 -22.78 -14.02 -9.71
C THR A 420 -23.30 -13.92 -11.14
N GLY A 421 -23.63 -15.07 -11.72
CA GLY A 421 -24.14 -15.15 -13.09
C GLY A 421 -23.11 -14.83 -14.18
N TYR A 422 -21.85 -14.58 -13.83
CA TYR A 422 -20.79 -14.43 -14.82
C TYR A 422 -20.53 -15.77 -15.52
N TYR A 423 -20.49 -15.72 -16.84
CA TYR A 423 -20.16 -16.86 -17.68
C TYR A 423 -19.34 -16.39 -18.87
N GLY A 424 -18.10 -16.88 -18.98
CA GLY A 424 -17.16 -16.41 -20.00
C GLY A 424 -17.59 -16.79 -21.42
N GLU A 425 -17.37 -15.88 -22.37
CA GLU A 425 -17.90 -15.97 -23.74
C GLU A 425 -17.50 -17.27 -24.48
N THR A 426 -16.32 -17.82 -24.17
CA THR A 426 -15.77 -19.00 -24.86
C THR A 426 -15.98 -20.31 -24.10
N TRP A 427 -16.56 -20.27 -22.90
CA TRP A 427 -16.63 -21.43 -22.01
C TRP A 427 -17.53 -22.54 -22.58
N ALA A 428 -18.63 -22.17 -23.25
CA ALA A 428 -19.54 -23.12 -23.89
C ALA A 428 -18.85 -23.94 -24.99
N GLU A 429 -18.03 -23.28 -25.81
CA GLU A 429 -17.26 -23.90 -26.90
C GLU A 429 -16.18 -24.85 -26.36
N GLN A 430 -15.68 -24.53 -25.16
CA GLN A 430 -14.74 -25.35 -24.41
C GLN A 430 -15.41 -26.52 -23.67
N GLY A 431 -16.74 -26.63 -23.70
CA GLY A 431 -17.50 -27.71 -23.04
C GLY A 431 -17.75 -27.49 -21.55
N TRP A 432 -17.53 -26.27 -21.06
CA TRP A 432 -17.91 -25.83 -19.72
C TRP A 432 -19.32 -25.22 -19.78
N THR A 433 -20.25 -25.70 -18.96
CA THR A 433 -21.67 -25.30 -19.04
C THR A 433 -22.04 -24.31 -17.94
N GLU A 434 -23.00 -23.42 -18.17
CA GLU A 434 -23.40 -22.35 -17.22
C GLU A 434 -23.79 -22.89 -15.83
N ASP A 435 -24.38 -24.08 -15.75
CA ASP A 435 -24.74 -24.74 -14.49
C ASP A 435 -23.54 -25.12 -13.63
N ARG A 436 -22.32 -25.06 -14.18
CA ARG A 436 -21.06 -25.27 -13.46
C ARG A 436 -20.52 -24.01 -12.81
N GLY A 437 -21.11 -22.85 -13.08
CA GLY A 437 -20.61 -21.55 -12.62
C GLY A 437 -19.21 -21.23 -13.19
N TRP A 438 -18.35 -20.66 -12.35
CA TRP A 438 -17.00 -20.25 -12.69
C TRP A 438 -16.13 -21.40 -13.19
N MET A 439 -15.49 -21.20 -14.34
CA MET A 439 -14.48 -22.13 -14.86
C MET A 439 -13.13 -21.84 -14.22
N PRO A 440 -12.54 -22.79 -13.45
CA PRO A 440 -11.26 -22.58 -12.79
C PRO A 440 -10.20 -22.00 -13.73
N ILE A 441 -9.39 -21.07 -13.24
CA ILE A 441 -8.27 -20.54 -14.01
C ILE A 441 -7.26 -21.68 -14.20
N GLY A 442 -6.89 -21.90 -15.46
CA GLY A 442 -6.09 -23.06 -15.91
C GLY A 442 -6.92 -24.28 -16.34
N TRP A 443 -8.24 -24.29 -16.21
CA TRP A 443 -9.02 -25.40 -16.79
C TRP A 443 -8.92 -25.40 -18.32
N THR A 444 -8.72 -26.59 -18.92
CA THR A 444 -8.74 -26.75 -20.38
C THR A 444 -9.56 -27.97 -20.83
N PRO A 445 -10.22 -27.92 -22.01
CA PRO A 445 -11.04 -29.02 -22.52
C PRO A 445 -10.30 -30.35 -22.67
N ASP A 446 -9.01 -30.29 -23.04
CA ASP A 446 -8.19 -31.46 -23.33
C ASP A 446 -7.62 -32.12 -22.05
N SER A 447 -7.72 -31.43 -20.91
CA SER A 447 -7.19 -31.91 -19.64
C SER A 447 -8.17 -32.80 -18.88
N ASN A 448 -8.21 -34.08 -19.23
CA ASN A 448 -8.99 -35.05 -18.45
C ASN A 448 -8.42 -35.36 -17.05
N THR A 449 -7.30 -34.74 -16.66
CA THR A 449 -6.60 -35.03 -15.40
C THR A 449 -5.92 -33.86 -14.69
N ASN A 450 -5.58 -32.73 -15.37
CA ASN A 450 -4.83 -31.64 -14.74
C ASN A 450 -5.12 -30.26 -15.38
N CYS A 451 -5.38 -29.23 -14.57
CA CYS A 451 -5.37 -27.85 -15.07
C CYS A 451 -3.98 -27.41 -15.56
N ASP A 452 -3.94 -26.44 -16.47
CA ASP A 452 -2.76 -25.67 -16.80
C ASP A 452 -2.26 -24.88 -15.58
N GLU A 453 -0.96 -24.62 -15.58
CA GLU A 453 -0.22 -24.10 -14.43
C GLU A 453 -0.25 -22.57 -14.44
N PHE A 454 -0.72 -21.97 -13.34
CA PHE A 454 -0.61 -20.54 -13.11
C PHE A 454 0.71 -20.20 -12.43
N TRP A 455 1.55 -19.44 -13.12
CA TRP A 455 2.87 -18.98 -12.67
C TRP A 455 2.89 -17.50 -12.28
N GLY A 456 1.78 -16.78 -12.45
CA GLY A 456 1.70 -15.33 -12.18
C GLY A 456 1.68 -14.96 -10.70
N ASN A 457 1.55 -13.67 -10.44
CA ASN A 457 1.41 -13.05 -9.13
C ASN A 457 0.09 -12.28 -9.08
N LEU A 458 -0.84 -12.69 -8.22
CA LEU A 458 -2.10 -11.99 -8.01
C LEU A 458 -2.15 -11.39 -6.60
N ASP A 459 -2.27 -10.07 -6.52
CA ASP A 459 -2.53 -9.32 -5.29
C ASP A 459 -4.00 -8.86 -5.26
N GLY A 460 -4.76 -9.38 -4.30
CA GLY A 460 -6.16 -9.01 -4.13
C GLY A 460 -6.37 -7.62 -3.52
N GLN A 461 -5.31 -6.97 -3.00
CA GLN A 461 -5.35 -5.65 -2.35
C GLN A 461 -6.41 -5.52 -1.24
N GLY A 462 -6.87 -6.64 -0.67
CA GLY A 462 -7.94 -6.68 0.35
C GLY A 462 -9.38 -6.61 -0.21
N TYR A 463 -9.57 -6.47 -1.53
CA TYR A 463 -10.88 -6.49 -2.14
C TYR A 463 -11.53 -7.88 -2.10
N THR A 464 -12.85 -7.89 -2.17
CA THR A 464 -13.67 -9.09 -1.99
C THR A 464 -14.14 -9.64 -3.33
N ILE A 465 -14.00 -10.96 -3.51
CA ILE A 465 -14.68 -11.74 -4.55
C ILE A 465 -15.92 -12.38 -3.94
N THR A 466 -17.08 -12.15 -4.55
CA THR A 466 -18.36 -12.78 -4.19
C THR A 466 -18.92 -13.59 -5.35
N GLY A 467 -19.94 -14.42 -5.09
CA GLY A 467 -20.65 -15.16 -6.12
C GLY A 467 -19.86 -16.32 -6.75
N LEU A 468 -18.74 -16.73 -6.14
CA LEU A 468 -17.92 -17.84 -6.63
C LEU A 468 -18.68 -19.17 -6.49
N THR A 469 -19.31 -19.61 -7.56
CA THR A 469 -19.91 -20.94 -7.68
C THR A 469 -19.08 -21.79 -8.63
N ILE A 470 -18.58 -22.95 -8.21
CA ILE A 470 -17.88 -23.89 -9.08
C ILE A 470 -18.46 -25.28 -8.86
N HIS A 471 -19.13 -25.85 -9.86
CA HIS A 471 -19.63 -27.21 -9.83
C HIS A 471 -18.92 -28.03 -10.90
N ASN A 472 -17.76 -28.59 -10.55
CA ASN A 472 -16.89 -29.29 -11.47
C ASN A 472 -17.02 -30.82 -11.35
N PRO A 473 -17.79 -31.49 -12.24
CA PRO A 473 -17.94 -32.94 -12.22
C PRO A 473 -16.76 -33.68 -12.89
N THR A 474 -15.78 -32.96 -13.43
CA THR A 474 -14.61 -33.49 -14.18
C THR A 474 -13.43 -33.74 -13.26
N ASN A 475 -12.43 -34.53 -13.69
CA ASN A 475 -11.37 -35.03 -12.81
C ASN A 475 -10.16 -34.11 -12.67
N VAL A 476 -10.39 -32.83 -12.36
CA VAL A 476 -9.33 -31.82 -12.31
C VAL A 476 -9.38 -31.03 -11.01
N GLN A 477 -8.23 -30.47 -10.65
CA GLN A 477 -8.07 -29.58 -9.52
C GLN A 477 -9.10 -28.46 -9.60
N THR A 478 -9.74 -28.15 -8.47
CA THR A 478 -10.87 -27.23 -8.43
C THR A 478 -10.65 -26.15 -7.37
N GLY A 479 -10.86 -24.91 -7.77
CA GLY A 479 -10.79 -23.68 -7.00
C GLY A 479 -10.89 -22.49 -7.95
N LEU A 480 -10.82 -21.25 -7.44
CA LEU A 480 -10.68 -20.07 -8.30
C LEU A 480 -9.53 -20.29 -9.31
N PHE A 481 -8.41 -20.81 -8.81
CA PHE A 481 -7.32 -21.37 -9.58
C PHE A 481 -7.33 -22.91 -9.52
N GLY A 482 -7.17 -23.55 -10.66
CA GLY A 482 -6.98 -25.00 -10.73
C GLY A 482 -5.64 -25.42 -10.12
N TRP A 483 -4.55 -24.89 -10.67
CA TRP A 483 -3.19 -25.23 -10.25
C TRP A 483 -2.29 -24.00 -10.23
N VAL A 484 -1.79 -23.64 -9.05
CA VAL A 484 -0.78 -22.59 -8.85
C VAL A 484 0.60 -23.23 -8.74
N LYS A 485 1.58 -22.68 -9.44
CA LYS A 485 2.91 -23.27 -9.53
C LYS A 485 4.00 -22.22 -9.40
N GLY A 486 4.90 -22.46 -8.45
CA GLY A 486 6.07 -21.62 -8.22
C GLY A 486 7.30 -22.15 -8.92
N GLN A 487 8.34 -21.30 -8.97
CA GLN A 487 9.59 -21.58 -9.65
C GLN A 487 10.78 -21.34 -8.71
N THR A 488 11.61 -22.37 -8.53
CA THR A 488 12.77 -22.29 -7.63
C THR A 488 13.69 -21.14 -8.06
N GLY A 489 14.00 -20.26 -7.10
CA GLY A 489 14.81 -19.06 -7.34
C GLY A 489 14.03 -17.85 -7.86
N HIS A 490 12.70 -17.93 -7.90
CA HIS A 490 11.81 -16.83 -8.28
C HIS A 490 10.64 -16.72 -7.29
N GLU A 491 10.74 -15.80 -6.34
CA GLU A 491 9.75 -15.61 -5.27
C GLU A 491 8.38 -15.09 -5.76
N ASP A 492 8.35 -14.44 -6.92
CA ASP A 492 7.12 -13.88 -7.49
C ASP A 492 6.31 -14.91 -8.31
N ALA A 493 6.82 -16.13 -8.46
CA ALA A 493 6.19 -17.15 -9.30
C ALA A 493 5.09 -17.91 -8.53
N GLY A 494 3.87 -17.91 -9.04
CA GLY A 494 2.76 -18.65 -8.46
C GLY A 494 2.40 -18.12 -7.07
N VAL A 495 2.17 -16.81 -6.99
CA VAL A 495 1.82 -16.10 -5.77
C VAL A 495 0.36 -15.66 -5.83
N ILE A 496 -0.40 -15.95 -4.78
CA ILE A 496 -1.72 -15.37 -4.55
C ILE A 496 -1.72 -14.78 -3.15
N ARG A 497 -2.00 -13.48 -3.03
CA ARG A 497 -2.03 -12.80 -1.74
C ARG A 497 -3.14 -11.78 -1.59
N ASN A 498 -3.44 -11.40 -0.34
CA ASN A 498 -4.40 -10.35 0.02
C ASN A 498 -5.79 -10.55 -0.60
N LEU A 499 -6.19 -11.80 -0.81
CA LEU A 499 -7.44 -12.14 -1.49
C LEU A 499 -8.52 -12.49 -0.47
N LYS A 500 -9.70 -11.88 -0.61
CA LYS A 500 -10.87 -12.22 0.20
C LYS A 500 -11.97 -12.83 -0.67
N VAL A 501 -12.52 -13.96 -0.24
CA VAL A 501 -13.64 -14.64 -0.92
C VAL A 501 -14.79 -14.84 0.06
N GLU A 502 -15.99 -14.37 -0.28
CA GLU A 502 -17.19 -14.48 0.55
C GLU A 502 -18.24 -15.40 -0.08
N GLU A 503 -18.85 -16.23 0.76
CA GLU A 503 -19.92 -17.18 0.43
C GLU A 503 -19.64 -18.07 -0.81
N PRO A 504 -18.45 -18.71 -0.91
CA PRO A 504 -18.17 -19.59 -2.04
C PRO A 504 -19.05 -20.85 -2.02
N ASP A 505 -19.44 -21.37 -3.19
CA ASP A 505 -20.01 -22.73 -3.34
C ASP A 505 -19.13 -23.52 -4.30
N VAL A 506 -18.15 -24.22 -3.72
CA VAL A 506 -17.12 -24.93 -4.50
C VAL A 506 -17.29 -26.45 -4.35
N TRP A 507 -17.56 -27.10 -5.47
CA TRP A 507 -17.63 -28.53 -5.62
C TRP A 507 -16.71 -29.03 -6.72
N GLY A 508 -15.77 -29.89 -6.36
CA GLY A 508 -14.90 -30.59 -7.30
C GLY A 508 -15.02 -32.10 -7.19
N ARG A 509 -14.91 -32.80 -8.31
CA ARG A 509 -14.84 -34.26 -8.36
C ARG A 509 -13.47 -34.69 -8.86
N MET A 510 -12.94 -35.83 -8.40
CA MET A 510 -11.88 -36.51 -9.14
C MET A 510 -12.20 -38.01 -9.17
N ASN A 511 -12.46 -38.54 -10.36
CA ASN A 511 -12.56 -39.98 -10.59
C ASN A 511 -11.19 -40.53 -10.93
N GLY A 512 -10.60 -41.25 -9.99
CA GLY A 512 -9.82 -42.43 -10.37
C GLY A 512 -10.76 -43.63 -10.52
N SER A 513 -10.46 -44.50 -11.48
CA SER A 513 -10.95 -45.89 -11.50
C SER A 513 -10.74 -46.50 -10.12
N THR A 514 -11.82 -46.71 -9.37
CA THR A 514 -11.86 -47.35 -8.03
C THR A 514 -10.85 -46.80 -7.01
N ASN A 515 -11.32 -45.95 -6.09
CA ASN A 515 -10.61 -45.51 -4.87
C ASN A 515 -9.56 -44.39 -4.99
N SER A 516 -9.53 -43.55 -6.03
CA SER A 516 -8.80 -42.26 -5.90
C SER A 516 -9.71 -41.24 -5.21
N THR A 517 -9.44 -41.02 -3.93
CA THR A 517 -10.12 -40.09 -3.01
C THR A 517 -9.44 -38.71 -2.99
N LEU A 518 -8.81 -38.28 -4.09
CA LEU A 518 -7.84 -37.18 -4.08
C LEU A 518 -8.31 -35.98 -4.93
N ALA A 519 -9.48 -35.42 -4.63
CA ALA A 519 -10.14 -34.42 -5.48
C ALA A 519 -9.43 -33.07 -5.68
N ARG A 520 -8.49 -32.70 -4.81
CA ARG A 520 -7.75 -31.42 -4.87
C ARG A 520 -8.68 -30.22 -5.04
N VAL A 521 -9.55 -30.03 -4.05
CA VAL A 521 -10.55 -28.97 -4.03
C VAL A 521 -10.23 -27.97 -2.93
N GLY A 522 -9.98 -26.73 -3.31
CA GLY A 522 -9.84 -25.59 -2.41
C GLY A 522 -10.63 -24.41 -2.93
N VAL A 523 -10.97 -23.43 -2.08
CA VAL A 523 -11.68 -22.23 -2.55
C VAL A 523 -10.76 -21.38 -3.43
N ILE A 524 -9.53 -21.14 -2.98
CA ILE A 524 -8.56 -20.32 -3.72
C ILE A 524 -7.83 -21.15 -4.77
N ALA A 525 -7.26 -22.28 -4.36
CA ALA A 525 -6.51 -23.15 -5.27
C ALA A 525 -6.82 -24.62 -5.05
N GLY A 526 -7.02 -25.36 -6.13
CA GLY A 526 -7.15 -26.81 -6.06
C GLY A 526 -5.83 -27.50 -5.67
N TYR A 527 -4.73 -27.06 -6.28
CA TYR A 527 -3.39 -27.62 -6.06
C TYR A 527 -2.32 -26.55 -6.13
N ILE A 528 -1.33 -26.62 -5.23
CA ILE A 528 -0.14 -25.77 -5.29
C ILE A 528 1.13 -26.64 -5.35
N THR A 529 2.14 -26.26 -6.14
CA THR A 529 3.40 -27.02 -6.27
C THR A 529 4.62 -26.19 -6.58
N THR A 530 5.79 -26.75 -6.20
CA THR A 530 7.16 -26.37 -6.59
C THR A 530 7.56 -24.91 -6.36
N GLY A 531 8.87 -24.69 -6.17
CA GLY A 531 9.52 -23.40 -6.36
C GLY A 531 9.01 -22.22 -5.53
N SER A 532 8.52 -22.46 -4.31
CA SER A 532 8.00 -21.41 -3.42
C SER A 532 6.67 -20.78 -3.88
N ALA A 533 5.81 -21.57 -4.53
CA ALA A 533 4.39 -21.19 -4.69
C ALA A 533 3.83 -20.77 -3.33
N THR A 534 3.21 -19.59 -3.28
CA THR A 534 2.83 -18.93 -2.02
C THR A 534 1.36 -18.55 -2.05
N ILE A 535 0.65 -18.91 -0.98
CA ILE A 535 -0.68 -18.39 -0.66
C ILE A 535 -0.55 -17.66 0.66
N ASP A 536 -0.71 -16.35 0.66
CA ASP A 536 -0.46 -15.49 1.82
C ASP A 536 -1.60 -14.49 2.07
N ASN A 537 -1.92 -14.22 3.33
CA ASN A 537 -2.92 -13.22 3.73
C ASN A 537 -4.26 -13.35 2.97
N CYS A 538 -4.75 -14.59 2.83
CA CYS A 538 -5.99 -14.86 2.13
C CYS A 538 -7.11 -15.27 3.09
N HIS A 539 -8.33 -14.82 2.79
CA HIS A 539 -9.48 -14.92 3.69
C HIS A 539 -10.68 -15.54 2.99
N VAL A 540 -11.26 -16.58 3.59
CA VAL A 540 -12.52 -17.19 3.14
C VAL A 540 -13.57 -17.07 4.23
N ILE A 541 -14.74 -16.54 3.89
CA ILE A 541 -15.82 -16.28 4.85
C ILE A 541 -17.12 -16.91 4.34
N GLY A 542 -17.76 -17.73 5.18
CA GLY A 542 -19.04 -18.38 4.87
C GLY A 542 -18.92 -19.45 3.79
N GLY A 543 -20.06 -19.81 3.19
CA GLY A 543 -20.13 -20.72 2.06
C GLY A 543 -19.80 -22.19 2.36
N SER A 544 -19.49 -22.93 1.30
CA SER A 544 -19.15 -24.36 1.37
C SER A 544 -18.08 -24.78 0.36
N VAL A 545 -17.27 -25.75 0.79
CA VAL A 545 -16.31 -26.45 -0.08
C VAL A 545 -16.45 -27.97 0.09
N LYS A 546 -16.61 -28.67 -1.02
CA LYS A 546 -16.86 -30.11 -1.03
C LYS A 546 -16.11 -30.81 -2.17
N GLY A 547 -15.54 -31.96 -1.86
CA GLY A 547 -14.87 -32.80 -2.86
C GLY A 547 -15.50 -34.18 -2.94
N GLY A 548 -15.52 -34.76 -4.15
CA GLY A 548 -15.97 -36.13 -4.37
C GLY A 548 -17.35 -36.23 -5.01
N LYS A 549 -17.92 -37.45 -5.02
CA LYS A 549 -19.29 -37.66 -5.52
C LYS A 549 -20.28 -37.27 -4.44
N GLU A 550 -21.51 -36.94 -4.84
CA GLU A 550 -22.60 -36.75 -3.90
C GLU A 550 -22.72 -37.96 -2.94
N GLY A 551 -22.70 -37.69 -1.63
CA GLY A 551 -22.71 -38.70 -0.58
C GLY A 551 -21.40 -39.48 -0.37
N ILE A 552 -20.34 -39.22 -1.15
CA ILE A 552 -19.03 -39.88 -1.04
C ILE A 552 -17.92 -38.82 -1.07
N PRO A 553 -17.59 -38.24 0.10
CA PRO A 553 -16.59 -37.19 0.18
C PRO A 553 -15.17 -37.68 -0.17
N SER A 554 -14.35 -36.75 -0.62
CA SER A 554 -12.94 -36.94 -0.99
C SER A 554 -12.00 -36.52 0.15
N GLN A 555 -10.76 -37.02 0.16
CA GLN A 555 -9.71 -36.66 1.13
C GLN A 555 -9.04 -35.33 0.86
N GLN A 556 -8.91 -34.89 -0.40
CA GLN A 556 -8.20 -33.65 -0.71
C GLN A 556 -9.15 -32.46 -0.88
N VAL A 557 -9.69 -32.00 0.24
CA VAL A 557 -10.61 -30.85 0.33
C VAL A 557 -10.15 -29.93 1.45
N GLY A 558 -9.86 -28.67 1.13
CA GLY A 558 -9.41 -27.65 2.09
C GLY A 558 -10.17 -26.34 1.90
N GLY A 559 -10.27 -25.53 2.97
CA GLY A 559 -10.92 -24.23 2.88
C GLY A 559 -10.16 -23.21 2.03
N ILE A 560 -8.83 -23.27 2.01
CA ILE A 560 -7.98 -22.41 1.16
C ILE A 560 -7.44 -23.21 -0.02
N VAL A 561 -6.69 -24.29 0.28
CA VAL A 561 -5.99 -25.11 -0.71
C VAL A 561 -6.43 -26.57 -0.64
N GLY A 562 -6.71 -27.18 -1.77
CA GLY A 562 -7.10 -28.59 -1.83
C GLY A 562 -5.96 -29.58 -1.56
N TYR A 563 -4.75 -29.30 -2.07
CA TYR A 563 -3.56 -30.10 -1.79
C TYR A 563 -2.27 -29.28 -1.97
N GLU A 564 -1.32 -29.44 -1.06
CA GLU A 564 0.02 -28.85 -1.15
C GLU A 564 1.05 -29.90 -1.61
N GLY A 565 1.57 -29.72 -2.82
CA GLY A 565 2.54 -30.62 -3.43
C GLY A 565 3.98 -30.34 -2.98
N SER A 566 4.92 -31.12 -3.50
CA SER A 566 6.34 -30.96 -3.14
C SER A 566 6.89 -29.59 -3.55
N GLY A 567 7.60 -28.93 -2.64
CA GLY A 567 8.35 -27.69 -2.89
C GLY A 567 7.50 -26.41 -2.93
N SER A 568 6.24 -26.47 -2.50
CA SER A 568 5.50 -25.26 -2.12
C SER A 568 5.93 -24.80 -0.73
N GLU A 569 5.74 -23.52 -0.43
CA GLU A 569 5.76 -23.04 0.94
C GLU A 569 4.45 -23.41 1.64
N PRO A 570 4.42 -23.57 2.97
CA PRO A 570 3.17 -23.65 3.70
C PRO A 570 2.36 -22.36 3.49
N ILE A 571 1.04 -22.46 3.40
CA ILE A 571 0.20 -21.25 3.39
C ILE A 571 0.40 -20.43 4.67
N THR A 572 0.39 -19.10 4.56
CA THR A 572 0.67 -18.19 5.66
C THR A 572 -0.39 -17.11 5.82
N ASN A 573 -0.61 -16.63 7.05
CA ASN A 573 -1.50 -15.51 7.36
C ASN A 573 -2.95 -15.69 6.84
N CYS A 574 -3.39 -16.93 6.62
CA CYS A 574 -4.70 -17.21 6.02
C CYS A 574 -5.76 -17.42 7.10
N THR A 575 -6.98 -16.94 6.85
CA THR A 575 -8.12 -17.12 7.76
C THR A 575 -9.31 -17.73 7.05
N VAL A 576 -9.92 -18.73 7.68
CA VAL A 576 -11.23 -19.27 7.28
C VAL A 576 -12.24 -19.08 8.40
N THR A 577 -13.36 -18.44 8.08
CA THR A 577 -14.43 -18.15 9.04
C THR A 577 -15.77 -18.69 8.55
N ASP A 578 -16.45 -19.48 9.38
CA ASP A 578 -17.80 -20.01 9.14
C ASP A 578 -17.96 -20.81 7.82
N LEU A 579 -16.92 -21.53 7.39
CA LEU A 579 -16.97 -22.34 6.16
C LEU A 579 -17.48 -23.77 6.45
N ASP A 580 -18.41 -24.26 5.62
CA ASP A 580 -18.83 -25.66 5.63
C ASP A 580 -17.92 -26.52 4.72
N VAL A 581 -17.07 -27.37 5.32
CA VAL A 581 -16.15 -28.28 4.61
C VAL A 581 -16.70 -29.70 4.62
N THR A 582 -16.85 -30.32 3.44
CA THR A 582 -17.24 -31.73 3.29
C THR A 582 -16.07 -32.57 2.74
N VAL A 583 -15.54 -33.47 3.57
CA VAL A 583 -14.26 -34.17 3.35
C VAL A 583 -14.26 -35.57 3.97
N PHE A 584 -13.47 -36.50 3.43
CA PHE A 584 -13.23 -37.82 4.02
C PHE A 584 -11.83 -37.85 4.64
N VAL A 585 -11.72 -38.18 5.93
CA VAL A 585 -10.43 -38.41 6.59
C VAL A 585 -10.36 -39.88 6.99
N THR A 586 -9.22 -40.53 6.76
CA THR A 586 -9.07 -41.96 7.10
C THR A 586 -8.92 -42.18 8.60
N GLU A 587 -9.31 -43.35 9.09
CA GLU A 587 -9.09 -43.73 10.49
C GLU A 587 -7.61 -43.63 10.88
N ALA A 588 -6.69 -44.08 10.01
CA ALA A 588 -5.26 -44.00 10.25
C ALA A 588 -4.76 -42.55 10.39
N GLU A 589 -5.29 -41.63 9.59
CA GLU A 589 -4.92 -40.21 9.69
C GLU A 589 -5.46 -39.57 10.97
N ILE A 590 -6.65 -39.97 11.43
CA ILE A 590 -7.22 -39.51 12.71
C ILE A 590 -6.42 -40.07 13.90
N GLU A 591 -5.95 -41.32 13.80
CA GLU A 591 -5.09 -41.93 14.82
C GLU A 591 -3.73 -41.23 14.93
N ASP A 592 -3.15 -40.82 13.80
CA ASP A 592 -1.88 -40.09 13.76
C ASP A 592 -2.03 -38.60 14.12
N ASP A 593 -3.17 -38.00 13.79
CA ASP A 593 -3.44 -36.57 13.91
C ASP A 593 -4.90 -36.33 14.33
N PRO A 594 -5.18 -36.13 15.63
CA PRO A 594 -6.54 -35.95 16.12
C PRO A 594 -7.21 -34.68 15.59
N ASP A 595 -6.43 -33.71 15.12
CA ASP A 595 -6.92 -32.46 14.54
C ASP A 595 -7.11 -32.55 13.02
N ALA A 596 -6.93 -33.72 12.40
CA ALA A 596 -6.94 -33.90 10.94
C ALA A 596 -8.20 -33.33 10.26
N TYR A 597 -9.37 -33.42 10.90
CA TYR A 597 -10.60 -32.78 10.39
C TYR A 597 -10.53 -31.26 10.47
N ALA A 598 -10.14 -30.68 11.60
CA ALA A 598 -10.08 -29.23 11.79
C ALA A 598 -9.07 -28.58 10.84
N LYS A 599 -7.96 -29.26 10.55
CA LYS A 599 -6.96 -28.81 9.56
C LYS A 599 -7.54 -28.64 8.15
N ARG A 600 -8.66 -29.29 7.83
CA ARG A 600 -9.32 -29.19 6.52
C ARG A 600 -10.07 -27.88 6.33
N LEU A 601 -10.24 -27.11 7.40
CA LEU A 601 -10.65 -25.70 7.30
C LEU A 601 -9.63 -24.86 6.53
N LEU A 602 -8.37 -25.29 6.45
CA LEU A 602 -7.31 -24.58 5.72
C LEU A 602 -6.80 -25.38 4.52
N VAL A 603 -6.31 -26.61 4.75
CA VAL A 603 -5.60 -27.40 3.74
C VAL A 603 -6.15 -28.81 3.63
N GLY A 604 -6.46 -29.25 2.41
CA GLY A 604 -6.99 -30.58 2.12
C GLY A 604 -5.94 -31.70 2.11
N GLY A 605 -4.69 -31.39 2.42
CA GLY A 605 -3.61 -32.34 2.60
C GLY A 605 -2.34 -31.81 1.99
N LYS A 606 -1.21 -32.43 2.34
CA LYS A 606 0.10 -32.00 1.88
C LYS A 606 1.04 -33.17 1.69
N VAL A 607 2.11 -32.96 0.92
CA VAL A 607 3.28 -33.86 0.95
C VAL A 607 3.99 -33.72 2.29
N GLY A 608 4.53 -34.82 2.83
CA GLY A 608 5.17 -34.83 4.15
C GLY A 608 6.35 -33.87 4.33
N SER A 609 6.97 -33.39 3.23
CA SER A 609 8.06 -32.41 3.25
C SER A 609 7.59 -30.96 3.46
N VAL A 610 6.30 -30.67 3.26
CA VAL A 610 5.73 -29.33 3.45
C VAL A 610 5.27 -29.21 4.91
N GLY A 611 5.48 -28.04 5.52
CA GLY A 611 4.96 -27.70 6.84
C GLY A 611 3.43 -27.65 6.86
N TRP A 612 2.84 -27.62 8.05
CA TRP A 612 1.45 -27.17 8.16
C TRP A 612 1.38 -25.63 8.00
N PRO A 613 0.19 -25.05 7.78
CA PRO A 613 0.01 -23.60 7.75
C PRO A 613 0.69 -22.88 8.92
N VAL A 614 1.04 -21.60 8.72
CA VAL A 614 1.70 -20.75 9.74
C VAL A 614 0.90 -19.46 9.91
N HIS A 615 0.79 -18.95 11.14
CA HIS A 615 -0.01 -17.75 11.47
C HIS A 615 -1.43 -17.79 10.87
N SER A 616 -2.05 -18.97 10.81
CA SER A 616 -3.29 -19.19 10.05
C SER A 616 -4.37 -19.79 10.95
N THR A 617 -5.61 -19.38 10.74
CA THR A 617 -6.74 -19.83 11.56
C THR A 617 -7.89 -20.34 10.70
N GLY A 618 -8.62 -21.33 11.20
CA GLY A 618 -9.80 -21.87 10.54
C GLY A 618 -10.91 -22.09 11.54
N SER A 619 -12.14 -21.72 11.17
CA SER A 619 -13.37 -21.97 11.93
C SER A 619 -14.53 -22.24 10.98
N GLY A 620 -15.46 -23.09 11.41
CA GLY A 620 -16.63 -23.48 10.62
C GLY A 620 -17.08 -24.90 10.96
N ARG A 621 -17.71 -25.59 10.01
CA ARG A 621 -18.14 -26.99 10.20
C ARG A 621 -17.40 -27.91 9.25
N VAL A 622 -16.87 -29.00 9.79
CA VAL A 622 -16.30 -30.09 8.99
C VAL A 622 -17.24 -31.29 9.09
N ASN A 623 -17.80 -31.72 7.96
CA ASN A 623 -18.86 -32.73 7.87
C ASN A 623 -20.04 -32.46 8.82
N GLY A 624 -20.43 -31.19 8.94
CA GLY A 624 -21.54 -30.75 9.80
C GLY A 624 -21.21 -30.68 11.30
N THR A 625 -19.96 -30.91 11.70
CA THR A 625 -19.51 -30.74 13.09
C THR A 625 -18.70 -29.47 13.23
N GLU A 626 -19.04 -28.61 14.19
CA GLU A 626 -18.27 -27.41 14.52
C GLU A 626 -16.79 -27.77 14.78
N SER A 627 -15.88 -26.98 14.21
CA SER A 627 -14.45 -27.21 14.29
C SER A 627 -13.71 -25.89 14.20
N SER A 628 -12.55 -25.84 14.86
CA SER A 628 -11.64 -24.70 14.78
C SER A 628 -10.20 -25.17 14.90
N ILE A 629 -9.28 -24.48 14.24
CA ILE A 629 -7.84 -24.73 14.33
C ILE A 629 -7.09 -23.40 14.28
N SER A 630 -5.96 -23.33 14.98
CA SER A 630 -5.04 -22.21 14.92
C SER A 630 -3.63 -22.75 14.77
N PHE A 631 -2.89 -22.16 13.85
CA PHE A 631 -1.47 -22.37 13.66
C PHE A 631 -0.73 -21.11 14.08
N GLU A 632 0.24 -21.28 14.99
CA GLU A 632 1.11 -20.19 15.43
C GLU A 632 2.07 -19.72 14.34
#